data_AF-A0A4Y9JVC3-F1
#
_entry.id   AF-A0A4Y9JVC3-F1
#
_cell.length_a   1.000
_cell.length_b   1.000
_cell.length_c   1.000
_cell.angle_alpha   90.00
_cell.angle_beta   90.00
_cell.angle_gamma   90.00
#
_symmetry.space_group_name_H-M   'P 1'
#
loop_
_entity.id
_entity.type
_entity.pdbx_description
1 polymer ?
#
loop_
_entity_poly.entity_id
_entity_poly.type
_entity_poly.pdbx_seq_one_letter_code
_entity_poly.pdbx_strand_id
1 'polypeptide(L)'
;MHYHYKVEYFTIFEKVYYSQSGQSIVIPELWKSLDWDNDNYLKELSKYVSSNFHSDIYNSSYLYIKNLSFFDKLKSLQYFSIFTAIPIIERIEKYNEFYLSNLYESVLKELVFVGWNPKCYVGSALTDGIYPIYLINGNIIKNRSLNINININRFGLISTELDCLEICRVNNENNEYDENDFWYPTKLYVDKNTFQFINQ
;
A
#
# COMPACT_ATOMS: atom_id res chain seq x y z
N MET A 1 -6.01 -19.15 11.62
CA MET A 1 -4.58 -19.11 11.26
C MET A 1 -4.17 -17.65 11.32
N HIS A 2 -3.23 -17.25 12.18
CA HIS A 2 -2.77 -15.87 12.24
C HIS A 2 -1.49 -15.76 11.42
N TYR A 3 -1.50 -14.95 10.36
CA TYR A 3 -0.29 -14.67 9.61
C TYR A 3 0.56 -13.66 10.38
N HIS A 4 1.86 -13.88 10.43
CA HIS A 4 2.80 -12.83 10.81
C HIS A 4 2.98 -11.91 9.61
N TYR A 5 2.86 -10.59 9.83
CA TYR A 5 3.02 -9.59 8.78
C TYR A 5 4.30 -8.78 9.02
N LYS A 6 4.89 -8.32 7.92
CA LYS A 6 6.11 -7.53 7.95
C LYS A 6 5.98 -6.39 6.95
N VAL A 7 6.24 -5.16 7.41
CA VAL A 7 6.34 -4.00 6.51
C VAL A 7 7.56 -4.23 5.64
N GLU A 8 7.32 -4.35 4.33
CA GLU A 8 8.35 -4.73 3.39
C GLU A 8 8.90 -3.52 2.64
N TYR A 9 8.02 -2.62 2.22
CA TYR A 9 8.40 -1.46 1.43
C TYR A 9 7.35 -0.34 1.53
N PHE A 10 7.68 0.82 0.94
CA PHE A 10 6.73 1.90 0.73
C PHE A 10 6.91 2.58 -0.63
N THR A 11 5.94 3.40 -0.99
CA THR A 11 5.97 4.29 -2.15
C THR A 11 5.66 5.72 -1.72
N ILE A 12 6.25 6.71 -2.42
CA ILE A 12 6.01 8.13 -2.17
C ILE A 12 5.04 8.69 -3.23
N PHE A 13 4.11 9.51 -2.79
CA PHE A 13 3.07 10.10 -3.63
C PHE A 13 3.08 11.62 -3.50
N GLU A 14 2.87 12.30 -4.63
CA GLU A 14 2.72 13.76 -4.65
C GLU A 14 1.26 14.21 -4.51
N LYS A 15 0.29 13.32 -4.78
CA LYS A 15 -1.15 13.63 -4.63
C LYS A 15 -1.96 12.44 -4.13
N VAL A 16 -2.83 12.72 -3.17
CA VAL A 16 -3.84 11.80 -2.64
C VAL A 16 -5.05 11.75 -3.58
N TYR A 17 -5.63 10.56 -3.74
CA TYR A 17 -6.90 10.39 -4.44
C TYR A 17 -8.08 10.60 -3.50
N TYR A 18 -9.01 11.48 -3.92
CA TYR A 18 -10.31 11.67 -3.28
C TYR A 18 -11.43 11.26 -4.24
N SER A 19 -12.39 10.51 -3.72
CA SER A 19 -13.65 10.28 -4.42
C SER A 19 -14.45 11.58 -4.58
N GLN A 20 -15.46 11.59 -5.46
CA GLN A 20 -16.31 12.78 -5.65
C GLN A 20 -17.08 13.20 -4.39
N SER A 21 -17.33 12.27 -3.46
CA SER A 21 -17.92 12.58 -2.15
C SER A 21 -16.93 13.18 -1.14
N GLY A 22 -15.67 13.40 -1.54
CA GLY A 22 -14.62 13.94 -0.67
C GLY A 22 -13.93 12.90 0.21
N GLN A 23 -14.29 11.61 0.11
CA GLN A 23 -13.64 10.55 0.86
C GLN A 23 -12.27 10.20 0.23
N SER A 24 -11.19 10.22 1.03
CA SER A 24 -9.86 9.75 0.62
C SER A 24 -9.82 8.23 0.48
N ILE A 25 -9.26 7.72 -0.63
CA ILE A 25 -9.13 6.27 -0.89
C ILE A 25 -7.66 5.88 -0.84
N VAL A 26 -7.27 5.06 0.13
CA VAL A 26 -5.85 4.73 0.39
C VAL A 26 -5.46 3.44 -0.32
N ILE A 27 -5.71 3.38 -1.63
CA ILE A 27 -5.28 2.29 -2.52
C ILE A 27 -4.11 2.86 -3.35
N PRO A 28 -2.87 2.36 -3.16
CA PRO A 28 -1.66 2.93 -3.78
C PRO A 28 -1.78 3.23 -5.27
N GLU A 29 -2.45 2.35 -5.99
CA GLU A 29 -2.64 2.38 -7.44
C GLU A 29 -3.49 3.58 -7.90
N LEU A 30 -4.23 4.23 -6.99
CA LEU A 30 -5.05 5.40 -7.27
C LEU A 30 -4.32 6.72 -7.00
N TRP A 31 -3.29 6.70 -6.17
CA TRP A 31 -2.56 7.91 -5.79
C TRP A 31 -1.54 8.27 -6.87
N LYS A 32 -1.25 9.56 -7.03
CA LYS A 32 -0.24 9.98 -7.99
C LYS A 32 1.14 9.78 -7.38
N SER A 33 1.85 8.76 -7.85
CA SER A 33 3.23 8.47 -7.44
C SER A 33 4.16 9.65 -7.77
N LEU A 34 5.18 9.85 -6.94
CA LEU A 34 6.22 10.82 -7.21
C LEU A 34 7.13 10.31 -8.34
N ASP A 35 7.32 11.12 -9.38
CA ASP A 35 8.24 10.79 -10.47
C ASP A 35 9.70 10.74 -9.95
N TRP A 36 10.50 9.82 -10.50
CA TRP A 36 11.86 9.55 -10.02
C TRP A 36 12.87 10.64 -10.42
N ASP A 37 12.63 11.32 -11.53
CA ASP A 37 13.40 12.47 -12.02
C ASP A 37 12.93 13.78 -11.40
N ASN A 38 11.99 13.73 -10.45
CA ASN A 38 11.54 14.89 -9.72
C ASN A 38 12.71 15.52 -8.96
N ASP A 39 13.01 16.78 -9.29
CA ASP A 39 14.09 17.55 -8.70
C ASP A 39 14.03 17.60 -7.17
N ASN A 40 12.82 17.71 -6.60
CA ASN A 40 12.66 17.68 -5.15
C ASN A 40 13.00 16.29 -4.60
N TYR A 41 12.57 15.20 -5.26
CA TYR A 41 12.97 13.86 -4.83
C TYR A 41 14.49 13.70 -4.79
N LEU A 42 15.16 14.02 -5.89
CA LEU A 42 16.60 13.82 -6.05
C LEU A 42 17.41 14.66 -5.06
N LYS A 43 17.08 15.94 -4.88
CA LYS A 43 17.83 16.86 -4.02
C LYS A 43 17.52 16.66 -2.54
N GLU A 44 16.27 16.33 -2.22
CA GLU A 44 15.76 16.43 -0.86
C GLU A 44 15.43 15.10 -0.21
N LEU A 45 14.92 14.10 -0.95
CA LEU A 45 14.40 12.86 -0.37
C LEU A 45 15.32 11.64 -0.54
N SER A 46 16.05 11.57 -1.65
CA SER A 46 16.91 10.43 -2.02
C SER A 46 17.90 10.02 -0.90
N LYS A 47 18.43 10.99 -0.15
CA LYS A 47 19.36 10.77 0.97
C LYS A 47 18.74 10.07 2.19
N TYR A 48 17.41 10.07 2.30
CA TYR A 48 16.69 9.47 3.42
C TYR A 48 16.16 8.06 3.11
N VAL A 49 16.29 7.60 1.87
CA VAL A 49 15.69 6.35 1.41
C VAL A 49 16.71 5.45 0.68
N SER A 50 16.35 4.19 0.47
CA SER A 50 17.08 3.22 -0.38
C SER A 50 16.10 2.44 -1.23
N SER A 51 16.60 1.89 -2.33
CA SER A 51 15.92 0.85 -3.09
C SER A 51 16.83 -0.37 -3.14
N ASN A 52 16.22 -1.54 -3.30
CA ASN A 52 16.93 -2.81 -3.41
C ASN A 52 17.30 -3.20 -4.84
N PHE A 53 16.75 -2.48 -5.80
CA PHE A 53 17.11 -2.67 -7.19
C PHE A 53 18.36 -1.82 -7.44
N HIS A 54 19.53 -2.50 -7.39
CA HIS A 54 20.85 -1.90 -7.60
C HIS A 54 21.01 -1.22 -8.98
N SER A 55 20.08 -1.44 -9.91
CA SER A 55 20.02 -0.81 -11.24
C SER A 55 19.09 0.41 -11.36
N ASP A 56 18.30 0.75 -10.34
CA ASP A 56 17.08 1.52 -10.61
C ASP A 56 17.23 3.00 -10.26
N ILE A 57 17.71 3.73 -11.25
CA ILE A 57 17.45 5.16 -11.45
C ILE A 57 15.94 5.40 -11.69
N TYR A 58 15.07 4.38 -11.74
CA TYR A 58 13.80 4.42 -12.50
C TYR A 58 12.48 4.17 -11.75
N ASN A 59 12.42 4.05 -10.41
CA ASN A 59 11.11 3.95 -9.74
C ASN A 59 11.15 4.38 -8.26
N SER A 60 10.20 5.23 -7.83
CA SER A 60 9.93 5.57 -6.42
C SER A 60 9.13 4.48 -5.68
N SER A 61 8.85 3.39 -6.38
CA SER A 61 8.20 2.20 -5.85
C SER A 61 9.23 1.32 -5.12
N TYR A 62 8.80 0.70 -4.03
CA TYR A 62 9.57 -0.26 -3.25
C TYR A 62 10.79 0.32 -2.50
N LEU A 63 10.59 1.45 -1.81
CA LEU A 63 11.61 2.14 -1.03
C LEU A 63 11.72 1.63 0.42
N TYR A 64 12.89 1.89 1.01
CA TYR A 64 13.27 1.62 2.40
C TYR A 64 13.76 2.90 3.09
N ILE A 65 13.41 3.09 4.36
CA ILE A 65 13.85 4.27 5.12
C ILE A 65 15.27 4.05 5.63
N LYS A 66 16.18 5.00 5.40
CA LYS A 66 17.50 5.06 6.02
C LYS A 66 17.54 5.94 7.28
N ASN A 67 16.61 6.88 7.39
CA ASN A 67 16.63 7.90 8.44
C ASN A 67 15.22 8.45 8.69
N LEU A 68 14.82 8.58 9.97
CA LEU A 68 13.49 9.05 10.39
C LEU A 68 13.18 10.51 10.02
N SER A 69 14.19 11.35 9.79
CA SER A 69 14.00 12.70 9.24
C SER A 69 13.29 12.69 7.87
N PHE A 70 13.19 11.52 7.24
CA PHE A 70 12.31 11.27 6.10
C PHE A 70 10.88 11.81 6.32
N PHE A 71 10.25 11.51 7.47
CA PHE A 71 8.86 11.87 7.72
C PHE A 71 8.65 13.38 7.82
N ASP A 72 9.56 14.08 8.49
CA ASP A 72 9.54 15.55 8.54
C ASP A 72 9.74 16.14 7.15
N LYS A 73 10.58 15.50 6.33
CA LYS A 73 10.85 15.97 4.99
C LYS A 73 9.66 15.81 4.06
N LEU A 74 9.00 14.64 4.07
CA LEU A 74 7.76 14.40 3.35
C LEU A 74 6.72 15.48 3.68
N LYS A 75 6.52 15.74 4.98
CA LYS A 75 5.59 16.77 5.47
C LYS A 75 5.92 18.15 4.90
N SER A 76 7.19 18.55 4.93
CA SER A 76 7.62 19.87 4.43
C SER A 76 7.38 20.06 2.93
N LEU A 77 7.41 18.95 2.17
CA LEU A 77 7.20 18.91 0.73
C LEU A 77 5.74 18.67 0.34
N GLN A 78 4.85 18.45 1.33
CA GLN A 78 3.46 18.03 1.11
C GLN A 78 3.36 16.74 0.28
N TYR A 79 4.31 15.82 0.50
CA TYR A 79 4.28 14.49 -0.08
C TYR A 79 3.80 13.47 0.94
N PHE A 80 3.35 12.32 0.44
CA PHE A 80 2.67 11.30 1.20
C PHE A 80 3.34 9.95 1.01
N SER A 81 3.14 9.02 1.94
CA SER A 81 3.69 7.67 1.82
C SER A 81 2.67 6.60 2.21
N ILE A 82 2.66 5.50 1.46
CA ILE A 82 1.92 4.29 1.81
C ILE A 82 2.92 3.15 1.95
N PHE A 83 2.93 2.53 3.12
CA PHE A 83 3.71 1.35 3.46
C PHE A 83 2.85 0.11 3.31
N THR A 84 3.42 -0.92 2.69
CA THR A 84 2.75 -2.22 2.52
C THR A 84 3.41 -3.24 3.44
N ALA A 85 2.61 -3.94 4.23
CA ALA A 85 3.05 -5.11 4.98
C ALA A 85 2.43 -6.38 4.41
N ILE A 86 3.29 -7.33 4.08
CA ILE A 86 2.95 -8.60 3.47
C ILE A 86 2.99 -9.73 4.52
N PRO A 87 2.28 -10.85 4.30
CA PRO A 87 2.35 -12.01 5.18
C PRO A 87 3.65 -12.79 4.96
N ILE A 88 4.24 -13.31 6.03
CA ILE A 88 5.44 -14.15 5.98
C ILE A 88 5.02 -15.59 5.67
N ILE A 89 4.99 -15.94 4.38
CA ILE A 89 4.64 -17.29 3.89
C ILE A 89 5.58 -17.73 2.76
N GLU A 90 5.74 -19.04 2.54
CA GLU A 90 6.70 -19.60 1.57
C GLU A 90 6.43 -19.24 0.11
N ARG A 91 5.16 -19.02 -0.26
CA ARG A 91 4.77 -18.67 -1.63
C ARG A 91 5.07 -17.22 -2.02
N ILE A 92 5.36 -16.36 -1.05
CA ILE A 92 5.77 -14.98 -1.33
C ILE A 92 7.28 -14.96 -1.23
N GLU A 93 7.95 -14.58 -2.31
CA GLU A 93 9.40 -14.43 -2.33
C GLU A 93 9.82 -13.55 -1.15
N LYS A 94 10.62 -14.12 -0.24
CA LYS A 94 11.02 -13.43 0.98
C LYS A 94 11.98 -12.31 0.60
N TYR A 95 11.50 -11.07 0.53
CA TYR A 95 12.38 -9.95 0.24
C TYR A 95 12.74 -9.11 1.46
N ASN A 96 13.99 -8.66 1.34
CA ASN A 96 14.76 -7.69 2.10
C ASN A 96 15.10 -7.90 3.56
N GLU A 97 16.40 -7.76 3.86
CA GLU A 97 17.08 -7.74 5.17
C GLU A 97 16.83 -6.46 5.99
N PHE A 98 16.08 -5.48 5.48
CA PHE A 98 15.72 -4.22 6.17
C PHE A 98 15.27 -4.38 7.64
N TYR A 99 14.65 -5.52 7.95
CA TYR A 99 14.11 -5.89 9.26
C TYR A 99 15.14 -6.16 10.34
N LEU A 100 16.43 -6.28 10.01
CA LEU A 100 17.47 -6.61 10.98
C LEU A 100 18.03 -5.37 11.70
N SER A 101 17.50 -4.17 11.44
CA SER A 101 18.01 -2.92 12.01
C SER A 101 17.11 -2.34 13.11
N ASN A 102 17.72 -1.70 14.12
CA ASN A 102 17.00 -0.92 15.16
C ASN A 102 16.15 0.22 14.59
N LEU A 103 16.46 0.68 13.37
CA LEU A 103 15.69 1.70 12.68
C LEU A 103 14.27 1.20 12.34
N TYR A 104 14.11 -0.09 12.05
CA TYR A 104 12.82 -0.67 11.68
C TYR A 104 11.76 -0.47 12.77
N GLU A 105 12.08 -0.76 14.03
CA GLU A 105 11.15 -0.54 15.15
C GLU A 105 10.74 0.92 15.30
N SER A 106 11.68 1.84 15.05
CA SER A 106 11.42 3.27 15.13
C SER A 106 10.52 3.73 13.98
N VAL A 107 10.73 3.20 12.77
CA VAL A 107 9.84 3.43 11.63
C VAL A 107 8.43 2.95 11.95
N LEU A 108 8.26 1.72 12.47
CA LEU A 108 6.95 1.18 12.80
C LEU A 108 6.15 2.05 13.79
N LYS A 109 6.82 2.74 14.72
CA LYS A 109 6.18 3.67 15.67
C LYS A 109 5.64 4.94 15.01
N GLU A 110 6.10 5.26 13.81
CA GLU A 110 5.62 6.39 13.00
C GLU A 110 4.47 6.03 12.06
N LEU A 111 4.11 4.75 11.98
CA LEU A 111 3.09 4.25 11.06
C LEU A 111 1.73 4.13 11.74
N VAL A 112 0.68 4.46 11.00
CA VAL A 112 -0.73 4.28 11.38
C VAL A 112 -1.36 3.27 10.42
N PHE A 113 -1.90 2.19 10.98
CA PHE A 113 -2.63 1.19 10.20
C PHE A 113 -3.93 1.78 9.67
N VAL A 114 -4.18 1.65 8.36
CA VAL A 114 -5.35 2.24 7.70
C VAL A 114 -6.32 1.21 7.11
N GLY A 115 -5.90 -0.04 6.94
CA GLY A 115 -6.79 -1.11 6.46
C GLY A 115 -6.07 -2.20 5.69
N TRP A 116 -6.86 -3.07 5.08
CA TRP A 116 -6.40 -4.23 4.33
C TRP A 116 -6.63 -4.07 2.83
N ASN A 117 -5.66 -4.54 2.04
CA ASN A 117 -5.74 -4.57 0.58
C ASN A 117 -5.28 -5.93 0.04
N PRO A 118 -6.10 -6.65 -0.74
CA PRO A 118 -5.68 -7.82 -1.49
C PRO A 118 -4.78 -7.39 -2.64
N LYS A 119 -3.60 -8.01 -2.73
CA LYS A 119 -2.64 -7.79 -3.81
C LYS A 119 -2.20 -9.12 -4.40
N CYS A 120 -1.77 -9.10 -5.65
CA CYS A 120 -0.94 -10.14 -6.23
C CYS A 120 0.48 -9.58 -6.46
N TYR A 121 1.36 -10.34 -7.09
CA TYR A 121 2.75 -9.90 -7.30
C TYR A 121 2.84 -8.65 -8.19
N VAL A 122 2.04 -8.61 -9.27
CA VAL A 122 2.06 -7.53 -10.28
C VAL A 122 0.82 -6.63 -10.28
N GLY A 123 -0.11 -6.78 -9.33
CA GLY A 123 -1.41 -6.13 -9.43
C GLY A 123 -2.18 -5.96 -8.11
N SER A 124 -3.34 -5.34 -8.24
CA SER A 124 -4.29 -5.07 -7.14
C SER A 124 -5.67 -5.59 -7.48
N ALA A 125 -6.42 -6.07 -6.49
CA ALA A 125 -7.73 -6.61 -6.80
C ALA A 125 -8.70 -5.53 -7.24
N LEU A 126 -8.44 -4.25 -6.92
CA LEU A 126 -9.27 -3.14 -7.41
C LEU A 126 -9.16 -2.97 -8.93
N THR A 127 -7.96 -3.15 -9.49
CA THR A 127 -7.65 -2.91 -10.90
C THR A 127 -7.79 -4.17 -11.74
N ASP A 128 -7.27 -5.28 -11.23
CA ASP A 128 -7.03 -6.47 -12.03
C ASP A 128 -7.92 -7.64 -11.55
N GLY A 129 -8.24 -7.67 -10.26
CA GLY A 129 -9.03 -8.73 -9.64
C GLY A 129 -10.48 -8.36 -9.31
N ILE A 130 -11.04 -9.14 -8.39
CA ILE A 130 -12.34 -8.95 -7.78
C ILE A 130 -12.14 -8.19 -6.45
N TYR A 131 -12.70 -6.99 -6.37
CA TYR A 131 -12.71 -6.20 -5.14
C TYR A 131 -14.15 -5.88 -4.67
N PRO A 132 -14.38 -5.65 -3.36
CA PRO A 132 -15.70 -5.34 -2.83
C PRO A 132 -16.26 -3.98 -3.25
N ILE A 133 -15.45 -3.12 -3.86
CA ILE A 133 -15.86 -1.81 -4.38
C ILE A 133 -15.33 -1.60 -5.80
N TYR A 134 -16.03 -0.76 -6.55
CA TYR A 134 -15.63 -0.20 -7.83
C TYR A 134 -15.61 1.32 -7.76
N LEU A 135 -14.84 1.94 -8.66
CA LEU A 135 -14.86 3.38 -8.88
C LEU A 135 -15.63 3.68 -10.17
N ILE A 136 -16.82 4.27 -10.06
CA ILE A 136 -17.60 4.70 -11.22
C ILE A 136 -17.73 6.21 -11.18
N ASN A 137 -17.19 6.90 -12.20
CA ASN A 137 -17.11 8.35 -12.26
C ASN A 137 -16.51 8.94 -10.97
N GLY A 138 -15.49 8.29 -10.41
CA GLY A 138 -14.84 8.70 -9.16
C GLY A 138 -15.66 8.48 -7.88
N ASN A 139 -16.82 7.82 -7.94
CA ASN A 139 -17.59 7.41 -6.76
C ASN A 139 -17.33 5.96 -6.39
N ILE A 140 -17.32 5.68 -5.09
CA ILE A 140 -17.21 4.31 -4.56
C ILE A 140 -18.57 3.63 -4.67
N ILE A 141 -18.62 2.51 -5.36
CA ILE A 141 -19.82 1.68 -5.49
C ILE A 141 -19.52 0.29 -5.00
N LYS A 142 -20.35 -0.23 -4.08
CA LYS A 142 -20.21 -1.60 -3.60
C LYS A 142 -20.45 -2.61 -4.73
N ASN A 143 -19.57 -3.58 -4.85
CA ASN A 143 -19.73 -4.72 -5.73
C ASN A 143 -20.79 -5.68 -5.16
N ARG A 144 -22.03 -5.55 -5.65
CA ARG A 144 -23.15 -6.39 -5.19
C ARG A 144 -23.10 -7.83 -5.71
N SER A 145 -22.36 -8.07 -6.80
CA SER A 145 -22.26 -9.38 -7.43
C SER A 145 -21.48 -10.38 -6.58
N LEU A 146 -20.65 -9.89 -5.64
CA LEU A 146 -19.80 -10.74 -4.81
C LEU A 146 -20.56 -11.62 -3.82
N ASN A 147 -21.85 -11.38 -3.52
CA ASN A 147 -22.62 -12.12 -2.48
C ASN A 147 -21.91 -12.30 -1.12
N ILE A 148 -20.82 -11.56 -0.86
CA ILE A 148 -20.06 -11.59 0.38
C ILE A 148 -20.24 -10.25 1.08
N ASN A 149 -20.64 -10.29 2.35
CA ASN A 149 -20.84 -9.10 3.15
C ASN A 149 -19.51 -8.65 3.78
N ILE A 150 -18.72 -7.88 3.04
CA ILE A 150 -17.43 -7.35 3.50
C ILE A 150 -17.57 -5.92 3.99
N ASN A 151 -16.94 -5.65 5.14
CA ASN A 151 -16.91 -4.31 5.68
C ASN A 151 -15.75 -3.50 5.08
N ILE A 152 -16.10 -2.39 4.42
CA ILE A 152 -15.15 -1.44 3.85
C ILE A 152 -15.09 -0.22 4.76
N ASN A 153 -13.89 0.14 5.18
CA ASN A 153 -13.67 1.27 6.06
C ASN A 153 -13.74 2.60 5.29
N ARG A 154 -13.64 3.71 6.02
CA ARG A 154 -13.68 5.06 5.46
C ARG A 154 -12.54 5.41 4.49
N PHE A 155 -11.52 4.57 4.36
CA PHE A 155 -10.42 4.77 3.41
C PHE A 155 -10.59 3.93 2.14
N GLY A 156 -11.76 3.29 1.96
CA GLY A 156 -12.02 2.41 0.82
C GLY A 156 -11.30 1.06 0.92
N LEU A 157 -10.77 0.72 2.09
CA LEU A 157 -10.03 -0.52 2.35
C LEU A 157 -10.86 -1.54 3.09
N ILE A 158 -10.50 -2.81 2.98
CA ILE A 158 -11.12 -3.90 3.74
C ILE A 158 -10.78 -3.74 5.23
N SER A 159 -11.79 -3.89 6.08
CA SER A 159 -11.67 -3.54 7.51
C SER A 159 -10.97 -4.62 8.33
N THR A 160 -11.09 -5.88 7.95
CA THR A 160 -10.58 -7.02 8.73
C THR A 160 -9.69 -7.93 7.88
N GLU A 161 -8.78 -8.62 8.56
CA GLU A 161 -7.93 -9.64 7.92
C GLU A 161 -8.76 -10.77 7.30
N LEU A 162 -9.79 -11.23 8.02
CA LEU A 162 -10.65 -12.33 7.60
C LEU A 162 -11.40 -12.00 6.32
N ASP A 163 -11.98 -10.79 6.24
CA ASP A 163 -12.65 -10.33 5.02
C ASP A 163 -11.68 -10.22 3.85
N CYS A 164 -10.44 -9.78 4.10
CA CYS A 164 -9.42 -9.66 3.06
C CYS A 164 -8.95 -11.03 2.57
N LEU A 165 -8.78 -11.99 3.49
CA LEU A 165 -8.46 -13.37 3.15
C LEU A 165 -9.56 -14.01 2.30
N GLU A 166 -10.83 -13.73 2.60
CA GLU A 166 -11.93 -14.22 1.80
C GLU A 166 -11.91 -13.65 0.37
N ILE A 167 -11.62 -12.36 0.21
CA ILE A 167 -11.42 -11.79 -1.14
C ILE A 167 -10.23 -12.40 -1.86
N CYS A 168 -9.10 -12.60 -1.18
CA CYS A 168 -7.95 -13.28 -1.77
C CYS A 168 -8.31 -14.70 -2.20
N ARG A 169 -9.09 -15.44 -1.39
CA ARG A 169 -9.58 -16.79 -1.73
C ARG A 169 -10.41 -16.77 -3.01
N VAL A 170 -11.39 -15.87 -3.09
CA VAL A 170 -12.25 -15.71 -4.28
C VAL A 170 -11.42 -15.40 -5.53
N ASN A 171 -10.43 -14.51 -5.42
CA ASN A 171 -9.55 -14.19 -6.53
C ASN A 171 -8.66 -15.37 -6.96
N ASN A 172 -8.13 -16.12 -5.99
CA ASN A 172 -7.28 -17.29 -6.24
C ASN A 172 -8.05 -18.49 -6.84
N GLU A 173 -9.37 -18.57 -6.64
CA GLU A 173 -10.23 -19.59 -7.25
C GLU A 173 -10.72 -19.21 -8.65
N ASN A 174 -10.50 -17.94 -9.06
CA ASN A 174 -10.86 -17.49 -10.39
C ASN A 174 -9.79 -17.93 -11.40
N ASN A 175 -10.14 -18.89 -12.26
CA ASN A 175 -9.26 -19.49 -13.26
C ASN A 175 -8.83 -18.54 -14.40
N GLU A 176 -9.29 -17.28 -14.39
CA GLU A 176 -8.87 -16.27 -15.38
C GLU A 176 -7.49 -15.66 -15.06
N TYR A 177 -6.94 -15.94 -13.88
CA TYR A 177 -5.60 -15.51 -13.50
C TYR A 177 -4.54 -16.55 -13.85
N ASP A 178 -3.39 -16.10 -14.38
CA ASP A 178 -2.24 -16.92 -14.72
C ASP A 178 -1.80 -17.75 -13.49
N GLU A 179 -1.42 -19.02 -13.68
CA GLU A 179 -1.15 -20.01 -12.61
C GLU A 179 -0.02 -19.58 -11.64
N ASN A 180 0.73 -18.53 -12.00
CA ASN A 180 1.81 -17.95 -11.19
C ASN A 180 1.37 -16.79 -10.28
N ASP A 181 0.17 -16.21 -10.48
CA ASP A 181 -0.32 -15.10 -9.68
C ASP A 181 -1.07 -15.60 -8.44
N PHE A 182 -0.55 -15.25 -7.26
CA PHE A 182 -1.17 -15.57 -5.97
C PHE A 182 -1.65 -14.29 -5.29
N TRP A 183 -2.94 -14.24 -4.97
CA TRP A 183 -3.56 -13.17 -4.20
C TRP A 183 -3.36 -13.39 -2.71
N TYR A 184 -2.83 -12.39 -2.02
CA TYR A 184 -2.58 -12.41 -0.59
C TYR A 184 -3.01 -11.10 0.10
N PRO A 185 -3.43 -11.17 1.37
CA PRO A 185 -3.82 -9.98 2.11
C PRO A 185 -2.59 -9.14 2.43
N THR A 186 -2.69 -7.83 2.27
CA THR A 186 -1.65 -6.88 2.73
C THR A 186 -2.24 -5.89 3.71
N LYS A 187 -1.46 -5.50 4.71
CA LYS A 187 -1.79 -4.37 5.59
C LYS A 187 -1.22 -3.11 4.97
N LEU A 188 -2.06 -2.09 4.86
CA LEU A 188 -1.62 -0.76 4.45
C LEU A 188 -1.46 0.12 5.68
N TYR A 189 -0.35 0.84 5.70
CA TYR A 189 -0.06 1.86 6.70
C TYR A 189 0.32 3.16 5.98
N VAL A 190 0.12 4.27 6.67
CA VAL A 190 0.65 5.59 6.28
C VAL A 190 1.41 6.18 7.45
N ASP A 191 2.28 7.16 7.21
CA ASP A 191 2.91 7.88 8.32
C ASP A 191 1.89 8.79 9.07
N LYS A 192 2.18 9.14 10.32
CA LYS A 192 1.29 9.99 11.15
C LYS A 192 0.89 11.31 10.47
N ASN A 193 1.76 11.97 9.71
CA ASN A 193 1.42 13.23 9.06
C ASN A 193 0.48 12.99 7.88
N THR A 194 0.77 11.98 7.04
CA THR A 194 -0.16 11.55 5.99
C THR A 194 -1.52 11.18 6.58
N PHE A 195 -1.56 10.43 7.68
CA PHE A 195 -2.79 10.07 8.36
C PHE A 195 -3.59 11.31 8.81
N GLN A 196 -2.92 12.30 9.44
CA GLN A 196 -3.56 13.54 9.85
C GLN A 196 -4.13 14.33 8.68
N PHE A 197 -3.50 14.27 7.50
CA PHE A 197 -3.96 14.95 6.31
C PHE A 197 -5.21 14.29 5.69
N ILE A 198 -5.18 12.96 5.50
CA ILE A 198 -6.28 12.22 4.85
C ILE A 198 -7.49 11.97 5.76
N ASN A 199 -7.37 12.33 7.04
CA ASN A 199 -8.39 12.13 8.08
C ASN A 199 -9.20 13.42 8.38
N GLN A 200 -8.93 14.52 7.68
CA GLN A 200 -9.69 15.76 7.77
C GLN A 200 -10.95 15.68 6.90
#